data_AF-A0A2G8KP82-F1
#
_entry.id   AF-A0A2G8KP82-F1
#
_cell.length_a   1.000
_cell.length_b   1.000
_cell.length_c   1.000
_cell.angle_alpha   90.00
_cell.angle_beta   90.00
_cell.angle_gamma   90.00
#
_symmetry.space_group_name_H-M   'P 1'
#
loop_
_entity.id
_entity.type
_entity.pdbx_description
1 polymer ?
#
loop_
_entity_poly.entity_id
_entity_poly.type
_entity_poly.pdbx_seq_one_letter_code
_entity_poly.pdbx_strand_id
1 'polypeptide(L)'
;MEVDCVCLQETHILEEDVPLWAYEWGGGLHASFGSSSSCGTVILLSPRQAGCATRVETDHEGRLVCILFKYPQEFRQGFETRYKGWQTLKPAFASTSQWWDIVKLRIKRYAIQYCVTRARRRREKFSKLCAEVKFGDPSAVIALQTYLDEKYHGARVRARVEAVEAEERPSLRFYQSVSSSAGDRRVPSVRATMGPW
;
A
#
# COMPACT_ATOMS: atom_id res chain seq x y z
N MET A 1 1.46 13.03 9.04
CA MET A 1 1.56 11.64 9.58
C MET A 1 1.22 10.73 8.42
N GLU A 2 2.14 9.89 7.95
CA GLU A 2 1.95 9.12 6.71
C GLU A 2 1.22 7.80 7.02
N VAL A 3 -0.11 7.82 6.97
CA VAL A 3 -0.97 6.66 7.26
C VAL A 3 -1.50 6.05 5.96
N ASP A 4 -1.29 4.75 5.78
CA ASP A 4 -1.76 4.02 4.60
C ASP A 4 -3.26 3.67 4.67
N CYS A 5 -3.78 3.52 5.89
CA CYS A 5 -5.16 3.17 6.22
C CYS A 5 -5.55 3.82 7.55
N VAL A 6 -6.73 4.46 7.60
CA VAL A 6 -7.31 5.04 8.80
C VAL A 6 -8.70 4.43 8.99
N CYS A 7 -8.97 3.90 10.19
CA CYS A 7 -10.28 3.39 10.56
C CYS A 7 -10.90 4.34 11.58
N LEU A 8 -12.06 4.90 11.23
CA LEU A 8 -12.83 5.82 12.05
C LEU A 8 -14.15 5.19 12.45
N GLN A 9 -14.60 5.47 13.67
CA GLN A 9 -15.88 5.01 14.22
C GLN A 9 -16.62 6.21 14.81
N GLU A 10 -17.95 6.09 14.92
CA GLU A 10 -18.83 7.16 15.41
C GLU A 10 -18.64 8.45 14.61
N THR A 11 -18.51 8.32 13.28
CA THR A 11 -18.24 9.47 12.41
C THR A 11 -19.47 10.34 12.19
N HIS A 12 -20.67 9.80 12.42
CA HIS A 12 -21.95 10.44 12.10
C HIS A 12 -22.04 10.92 10.63
N ILE A 13 -21.23 10.31 9.75
CA ILE A 13 -21.11 10.70 8.36
C ILE A 13 -22.38 10.30 7.59
N LEU A 14 -22.86 11.20 6.74
CA LEU A 14 -23.96 10.96 5.82
C LEU A 14 -23.45 10.74 4.39
N GLU A 15 -24.29 10.19 3.52
CA GLU A 15 -23.93 9.93 2.12
C GLU A 15 -23.55 11.22 1.38
N GLU A 16 -24.18 12.34 1.73
CA GLU A 16 -23.89 13.67 1.19
C GLU A 16 -22.51 14.24 1.56
N ASP A 17 -21.88 13.77 2.65
CA ASP A 17 -20.56 14.23 3.10
C ASP A 17 -19.41 13.55 2.34
N VAL A 18 -19.69 12.39 1.74
CA VAL A 18 -18.69 11.54 1.08
C VAL A 18 -17.89 12.27 0.00
N PRO A 19 -18.49 13.07 -0.92
CA PRO A 19 -17.74 13.76 -1.95
C PRO A 19 -16.71 14.73 -1.38
N LEU A 20 -17.07 15.46 -0.32
CA LEU A 20 -16.18 16.41 0.34
C LEU A 20 -15.02 15.68 1.03
N TRP A 21 -15.33 14.65 1.82
CA TRP A 21 -14.32 13.88 2.53
C TRP A 21 -13.38 13.13 1.59
N ALA A 22 -13.89 12.58 0.49
CA ALA A 22 -13.07 11.92 -0.52
C ALA A 22 -12.15 12.92 -1.23
N TYR A 23 -12.63 14.15 -1.47
CA TYR A 23 -11.83 15.23 -2.04
C TYR A 23 -10.69 15.65 -1.10
N GLU A 24 -11.00 15.92 0.18
CA GLU A 24 -10.02 16.34 1.18
C GLU A 24 -9.01 15.24 1.49
N TRP A 25 -9.46 13.99 1.56
CA TRP A 25 -8.57 12.84 1.80
C TRP A 25 -7.67 12.51 0.60
N GLY A 26 -8.15 12.77 -0.62
CA GLY A 26 -7.42 12.53 -1.87
C GLY A 26 -7.17 11.06 -2.21
N GLY A 27 -7.70 10.12 -1.41
CA GLY A 27 -7.54 8.66 -1.55
C GLY A 27 -8.87 7.90 -1.66
N GLY A 28 -8.87 6.61 -1.28
CA GLY A 28 -10.09 5.80 -1.23
C GLY A 28 -10.86 6.05 0.08
N LEU A 29 -12.18 6.16 0.00
CA LEU A 29 -13.06 6.29 1.17
C LEU A 29 -14.16 5.24 1.07
N HIS A 30 -14.35 4.49 2.16
CA HIS A 30 -15.38 3.47 2.27
C HIS A 30 -16.13 3.66 3.58
N ALA A 31 -17.42 3.96 3.50
CA ALA A 31 -18.25 4.29 4.64
C ALA A 31 -19.40 3.30 4.78
N SER A 32 -19.73 2.94 6.02
CA SER A 32 -21.01 2.39 6.41
C SER A 32 -21.73 3.49 7.18
N PHE A 33 -22.83 3.97 6.61
CA PHE A 33 -23.58 5.10 7.14
C PHE A 33 -24.47 4.67 8.30
N GLY A 34 -24.49 5.49 9.36
CA GLY A 34 -25.41 5.33 10.47
C GLY A 34 -26.67 6.17 10.29
N SER A 35 -27.36 6.43 11.41
CA SER A 35 -28.38 7.46 11.48
C SER A 35 -27.77 8.81 11.86
N SER A 36 -28.56 9.89 11.74
CA SER A 36 -28.18 11.23 12.19
C SER A 36 -27.91 11.34 13.70
N SER A 37 -28.26 10.32 14.50
CA SER A 37 -28.12 10.30 15.95
C SER A 37 -27.19 9.20 16.48
N SER A 38 -26.74 8.27 15.63
CA SER A 38 -25.93 7.13 16.05
C SER A 38 -25.27 6.44 14.86
N CYS A 39 -24.05 5.92 15.08
CA CYS A 39 -23.30 5.08 14.16
C CYS A 39 -22.72 5.81 12.94
N GLY A 40 -21.80 5.13 12.25
CA GLY A 40 -20.97 5.68 11.18
C GLY A 40 -19.56 5.13 11.31
N THR A 41 -19.18 4.26 10.38
CA THR A 41 -17.84 3.67 10.32
C THR A 41 -17.22 4.01 8.99
N VAL A 42 -15.98 4.51 8.99
CA VAL A 42 -15.28 4.90 7.76
C VAL A 42 -13.90 4.26 7.74
N ILE A 43 -13.51 3.72 6.60
CA ILE A 43 -12.13 3.36 6.29
C ILE A 43 -11.63 4.26 5.18
N LEU A 44 -10.59 5.02 5.49
CA LEU A 44 -9.86 5.86 4.55
C LEU A 44 -8.57 5.14 4.13
N LEU A 45 -8.38 4.97 2.82
CA LEU A 45 -7.21 4.35 2.22
C LEU A 45 -6.39 5.41 1.50
N SER A 46 -5.10 5.45 1.75
CA SER A 46 -4.20 6.30 0.96
C SER A 46 -4.32 5.98 -0.54
N PRO A 47 -3.98 6.90 -1.46
CA PRO A 47 -3.99 6.66 -2.90
C PRO A 47 -3.22 5.40 -3.32
N ARG A 48 -2.19 5.03 -2.55
CA ARG A 48 -1.38 3.82 -2.76
C ARG A 48 -2.15 2.53 -2.48
N GLN A 49 -3.04 2.55 -1.48
CA GLN A 49 -3.80 1.37 -1.04
C GLN A 49 -5.18 1.31 -1.67
N ALA A 50 -5.73 2.43 -2.15
CA ALA A 50 -7.06 2.48 -2.76
C ALA A 50 -7.23 1.43 -3.87
N GLY A 51 -6.24 1.27 -4.75
CA GLY A 51 -6.26 0.27 -5.83
C GLY A 51 -6.01 -1.19 -5.38
N CYS A 52 -5.69 -1.43 -4.11
CA CYS A 52 -5.46 -2.78 -3.57
C CYS A 52 -6.72 -3.38 -2.94
N ALA A 53 -7.76 -2.58 -2.71
CA ALA A 53 -9.07 -3.04 -2.25
C ALA A 53 -9.76 -3.83 -3.38
N THR A 54 -10.15 -5.07 -3.09
CA THR A 54 -10.82 -5.97 -4.05
C THR A 54 -12.30 -6.15 -3.79
N ARG A 55 -12.70 -6.03 -2.53
CA ARG A 55 -14.10 -6.08 -2.12
C ARG A 55 -14.27 -5.18 -0.92
N VAL A 56 -15.40 -4.49 -0.88
CA VAL A 56 -15.82 -3.68 0.25
C VAL A 56 -17.20 -4.18 0.64
N GLU A 57 -17.36 -4.52 1.91
CA GLU A 57 -18.62 -4.95 2.49
C GLU A 57 -18.95 -4.00 3.63
N THR A 58 -20.19 -3.55 3.66
CA THR A 58 -20.72 -2.69 4.71
C THR A 58 -21.99 -3.32 5.25
N ASP A 59 -22.29 -3.04 6.51
CA ASP A 59 -23.62 -3.33 7.05
C ASP A 59 -24.60 -2.19 6.72
N HIS A 60 -25.88 -2.37 7.11
CA HIS A 60 -26.92 -1.35 6.92
C HIS A 60 -27.11 -0.45 8.15
N GLU A 61 -26.39 -0.71 9.24
CA GLU A 61 -26.54 -0.02 10.52
C GLU A 61 -25.37 0.91 10.87
N GLY A 62 -24.41 1.08 9.95
CA GLY A 62 -23.27 1.97 10.17
C GLY A 62 -22.20 1.43 11.12
N ARG A 63 -22.19 0.13 11.42
CA ARG A 63 -21.30 -0.47 12.43
C ARG A 63 -20.04 -1.12 11.85
N LEU A 64 -20.05 -1.45 10.56
CA LEU A 64 -18.99 -2.24 9.96
C LEU A 64 -18.66 -1.77 8.54
N VAL A 65 -17.38 -1.53 8.32
CA VAL A 65 -16.77 -1.52 6.99
C VAL A 65 -15.69 -2.59 6.95
N CYS A 66 -15.79 -3.51 6.00
CA CYS A 66 -14.84 -4.58 5.77
C CYS A 66 -14.24 -4.43 4.38
N ILE A 67 -12.92 -4.22 4.31
CA ILE A 67 -12.19 -4.18 3.04
C ILE A 67 -11.35 -5.45 2.90
N LEU A 68 -11.58 -6.16 1.81
CA LEU A 68 -10.75 -7.28 1.39
C LEU A 68 -9.62 -6.76 0.48
N PHE A 69 -8.38 -6.91 0.92
CA PHE A 69 -7.20 -6.58 0.11
C PHE A 69 -6.68 -7.78 -0.67
N LYS A 70 -6.19 -7.54 -1.89
CA LYS A 70 -5.42 -8.55 -2.63
C LYS A 70 -4.00 -8.62 -2.09
N TYR A 71 -3.73 -9.62 -1.27
CA TYR A 71 -2.36 -9.92 -0.84
C TYR A 71 -1.65 -10.87 -1.83
N PRO A 72 -0.31 -10.82 -1.94
CA PRO A 72 0.45 -11.77 -2.74
C PRO A 72 0.15 -13.22 -2.31
N GLN A 73 0.05 -14.12 -3.28
CA GLN A 73 -0.28 -15.54 -3.04
C GLN A 73 0.65 -16.19 -2.01
N GLU A 74 1.95 -15.88 -2.05
CA GLU A 74 2.94 -16.33 -1.06
C GLU A 74 2.57 -15.96 0.37
N PHE A 75 2.11 -14.72 0.59
CA PHE A 75 1.68 -14.27 1.91
C PHE A 75 0.47 -15.07 2.38
N ARG A 76 -0.52 -15.22 1.49
CA ARG A 76 -1.80 -15.89 1.78
C ARG A 76 -1.59 -17.35 2.15
N GLN A 77 -0.83 -18.10 1.35
CA GLN A 77 -0.52 -19.50 1.64
C GLN A 77 0.26 -19.63 2.94
N GLY A 78 1.29 -18.81 3.14
CA GLY A 78 2.08 -18.83 4.37
C GLY A 78 1.27 -18.45 5.62
N PHE A 79 0.27 -17.59 5.47
CA PHE A 79 -0.69 -17.25 6.52
C PHE A 79 -1.62 -18.42 6.83
N GLU A 80 -2.27 -19.00 5.82
CA GLU A 80 -3.22 -20.11 5.97
C GLU A 80 -2.58 -21.30 6.68
N THR A 81 -1.36 -21.71 6.29
CA THR A 81 -0.63 -22.79 6.94
C THR A 81 -0.39 -22.50 8.42
N ARG A 82 0.04 -21.28 8.75
CA ARG A 82 0.32 -20.89 10.14
C ARG A 82 -0.95 -20.77 10.95
N TYR A 83 -1.99 -20.17 10.39
CA TYR A 83 -3.28 -19.99 11.05
C TYR A 83 -3.91 -21.33 11.41
N LYS A 84 -3.88 -22.32 10.49
CA LYS A 84 -4.29 -23.70 10.80
C LYS A 84 -3.52 -24.27 12.00
N GLY A 85 -2.20 -24.07 12.05
CA GLY A 85 -1.39 -24.46 13.22
C GLY A 85 -1.68 -23.66 14.49
N TRP A 86 -2.21 -22.44 14.41
CA TRP A 86 -2.63 -21.68 15.59
C TRP A 86 -4.02 -22.08 16.10
N GLN A 87 -4.88 -22.57 15.21
CA GLN A 87 -6.20 -23.09 15.57
C GLN A 87 -6.11 -24.36 16.41
N THR A 88 -5.14 -25.25 16.13
CA THR A 88 -4.95 -26.48 16.92
C THR A 88 -4.59 -26.21 18.38
N LEU A 89 -4.05 -25.03 18.68
CA LEU A 89 -3.68 -24.61 20.04
C LEU A 89 -4.87 -24.04 20.82
N LYS A 90 -6.01 -23.77 20.17
CA LYS A 90 -7.19 -23.14 20.81
C LYS A 90 -7.63 -23.84 22.11
N PRO A 91 -7.66 -25.19 22.22
CA PRO A 91 -8.06 -25.86 23.45
C PRO A 91 -7.15 -25.62 24.65
N ALA A 92 -5.92 -25.15 24.44
CA ALA A 92 -4.94 -24.91 25.50
C ALA A 92 -5.13 -23.56 26.23
N PHE A 93 -6.09 -22.75 25.82
CA PHE A 93 -6.33 -21.43 26.41
C PHE A 93 -7.56 -21.46 27.33
N ALA A 94 -7.49 -20.70 28.43
CA ALA A 94 -8.57 -20.65 29.41
C ALA A 94 -9.84 -19.99 28.86
N SER A 95 -9.72 -19.14 27.84
CA SER A 95 -10.86 -18.51 27.17
C SER A 95 -10.60 -18.22 25.70
N THR A 96 -11.68 -18.06 24.93
CA THR A 96 -11.61 -17.65 23.53
C THR A 96 -10.99 -16.26 23.36
N SER A 97 -11.21 -15.35 24.31
CA SER A 97 -10.61 -14.00 24.27
C SER A 97 -9.09 -14.08 24.40
N GLN A 98 -8.59 -14.84 25.38
CA GLN A 98 -7.15 -15.01 25.59
C GLN A 98 -6.46 -15.63 24.36
N TRP A 99 -7.11 -16.61 23.73
CA TRP A 99 -6.63 -17.18 22.48
C TRP A 99 -6.56 -16.13 21.36
N TRP A 100 -7.61 -15.30 21.20
CA TRP A 100 -7.65 -14.25 20.19
C TRP A 100 -6.57 -13.19 20.36
N ASP A 101 -6.23 -12.80 21.59
CA ASP A 101 -5.17 -11.83 21.85
C ASP A 101 -3.81 -12.35 21.34
N ILE A 102 -3.53 -13.64 21.61
CA ILE A 102 -2.32 -14.30 21.12
C ILE A 102 -2.32 -14.44 19.60
N VAL A 103 -3.46 -14.83 19.01
CA VAL A 103 -3.59 -14.96 17.55
C VAL A 103 -3.38 -13.62 16.86
N LYS A 104 -4.00 -12.54 17.33
CA LYS A 104 -3.81 -11.18 16.79
C LYS A 104 -2.34 -10.77 16.80
N LEU A 105 -1.62 -11.03 17.90
CA LEU A 105 -0.18 -10.77 18.00
C LEU A 105 0.63 -11.58 16.99
N ARG A 106 0.30 -12.85 16.77
CA ARG A 106 0.97 -13.71 15.78
C ARG A 106 0.71 -13.23 14.35
N ILE A 107 -0.52 -12.83 14.04
CA ILE A 107 -0.88 -12.24 12.74
C ILE A 107 -0.05 -10.98 12.49
N LYS A 108 -0.02 -10.06 13.46
CA LYS A 108 0.77 -8.81 13.37
C LYS A 108 2.26 -9.11 13.14
N ARG A 109 2.84 -10.01 13.94
CA ARG A 109 4.27 -10.40 13.80
C ARG A 109 4.56 -10.99 12.43
N TYR A 110 3.72 -11.91 11.95
CA TYR A 110 3.89 -12.52 10.64
C TYR A 110 3.80 -11.50 9.51
N ALA A 111 2.81 -10.59 9.56
CA ALA A 111 2.68 -9.50 8.59
C ALA A 111 3.91 -8.61 8.54
N ILE A 112 4.43 -8.18 9.70
CA ILE A 112 5.65 -7.38 9.81
C ILE A 112 6.84 -8.14 9.21
N GLN A 113 7.07 -9.38 9.63
CA GLN A 113 8.18 -10.21 9.14
C GLN A 113 8.12 -10.40 7.62
N TYR A 114 6.94 -10.67 7.07
CA TYR A 114 6.75 -10.81 5.64
C TYR A 114 7.06 -9.48 4.91
N CYS A 115 6.53 -8.36 5.39
CA CYS A 115 6.77 -7.05 4.78
C CYS A 115 8.26 -6.67 4.80
N VAL A 116 8.96 -6.89 5.92
CA VAL A 116 10.41 -6.67 6.04
C VAL A 116 11.18 -7.57 5.07
N THR A 117 10.85 -8.85 5.02
CA THR A 117 11.49 -9.82 4.12
C THR A 117 11.25 -9.46 2.65
N ARG A 118 10.02 -9.07 2.30
CA ARG A 118 9.64 -8.63 0.95
C ARG A 118 10.40 -7.36 0.56
N ALA A 119 10.51 -6.38 1.46
CA ALA A 119 11.27 -5.16 1.23
C ALA A 119 12.77 -5.46 1.04
N ARG A 120 13.33 -6.42 1.81
CA ARG A 120 14.69 -6.91 1.62
C ARG A 120 14.88 -7.57 0.25
N ARG A 121 14.05 -8.55 -0.12
CA ARG A 121 14.09 -9.23 -1.43
C ARG A 121 14.00 -8.23 -2.59
N ARG A 122 13.17 -7.19 -2.47
CA ARG A 122 13.07 -6.12 -3.47
C ARG A 122 14.38 -5.34 -3.63
N ARG A 123 15.05 -5.01 -2.53
CA ARG A 123 16.37 -4.35 -2.56
C ARG A 123 17.46 -5.25 -3.15
N GLU A 124 17.44 -6.53 -2.79
CA GLU A 124 18.37 -7.52 -3.34
C GLU A 124 18.16 -7.72 -4.85
N LYS A 125 16.90 -7.83 -5.31
CA LYS A 125 16.56 -7.88 -6.74
C LYS A 125 17.08 -6.65 -7.48
N PHE A 126 16.87 -5.45 -6.93
CA PHE A 126 17.39 -4.22 -7.51
C PHE A 126 18.93 -4.23 -7.59
N SER A 127 19.61 -4.60 -6.51
CA SER A 127 21.07 -4.70 -6.49
C SER A 127 21.62 -5.70 -7.51
N LYS A 128 20.93 -6.84 -7.69
CA LYS A 128 21.29 -7.86 -8.66
C LYS A 128 21.13 -7.35 -10.10
N LEU A 129 19.98 -6.74 -10.42
CA LEU A 129 19.75 -6.14 -11.74
C LEU A 129 20.78 -5.05 -12.05
N CYS A 130 21.13 -4.20 -11.08
CA CYS A 130 22.19 -3.21 -11.27
C CYS A 130 23.57 -3.85 -11.51
N ALA A 131 23.87 -5.01 -10.94
CA ALA A 131 25.11 -5.72 -11.21
C ALA A 131 25.10 -6.31 -12.63
N GLU A 132 24.03 -7.01 -13.01
CA GLU A 132 23.88 -7.64 -14.34
C GLU A 132 23.93 -6.63 -15.49
N VAL A 133 23.34 -5.43 -15.30
CA VAL A 133 23.44 -4.32 -16.25
C VAL A 133 24.87 -3.80 -16.42
N LYS A 134 25.70 -3.84 -15.37
CA LYS A 134 27.12 -3.46 -15.49
C LYS A 134 27.92 -4.46 -16.33
N PHE A 135 27.48 -5.72 -16.40
CA PHE A 135 28.06 -6.76 -17.24
C PHE A 135 27.45 -6.81 -18.66
N GLY A 136 26.55 -5.89 -18.99
CA GLY A 136 26.05 -5.72 -20.35
C GLY A 136 24.92 -6.67 -20.77
N ASP A 137 24.23 -7.32 -19.82
CA ASP A 137 23.05 -8.13 -20.15
C ASP A 137 21.87 -7.24 -20.60
N PRO A 138 21.44 -7.30 -21.88
CA PRO A 138 20.32 -6.50 -22.38
C PRO A 138 18.99 -6.85 -21.68
N SER A 139 18.83 -8.09 -21.20
CA SER A 139 17.61 -8.53 -20.50
C SER A 139 17.49 -7.85 -19.13
N ALA A 140 18.61 -7.72 -18.41
CA ALA A 140 18.68 -7.03 -17.13
C ALA A 140 18.43 -5.52 -17.28
N VAL A 141 18.80 -4.91 -18.41
CA VAL A 141 18.50 -3.49 -18.70
C VAL A 141 17.00 -3.27 -18.80
N ILE A 142 16.30 -4.10 -19.58
CA ILE A 142 14.84 -4.02 -19.73
C ILE A 142 14.15 -4.26 -18.38
N ALA A 143 14.57 -5.28 -17.63
CA ALA A 143 14.00 -5.59 -16.32
C ALA A 143 14.23 -4.48 -15.29
N LEU A 144 15.39 -3.81 -15.33
CA LEU A 144 15.70 -2.66 -14.47
C LEU A 144 14.87 -1.43 -14.87
N GLN A 145 14.69 -1.18 -16.17
CA GLN A 145 13.85 -0.10 -16.69
C GLN A 145 12.41 -0.25 -16.18
N THR A 146 11.80 -1.42 -16.36
CA THR A 146 10.44 -1.72 -15.88
C THR A 146 10.32 -1.54 -14.37
N TYR A 147 11.30 -2.03 -13.60
CA TYR A 147 11.31 -1.87 -12.14
C TYR A 147 11.40 -0.39 -11.70
N LEU A 148 12.20 0.40 -12.40
CA LEU A 148 12.34 1.83 -12.14
C LEU A 148 11.08 2.60 -12.51
N ASP A 149 10.41 2.25 -13.61
CA ASP A 149 9.15 2.87 -14.03
C ASP A 149 8.03 2.62 -13.02
N GLU A 150 7.91 1.41 -12.47
CA GLU A 150 6.98 1.12 -11.36
C GLU A 150 7.28 2.00 -10.12
N LYS A 151 8.57 2.16 -9.77
CA LYS A 151 8.98 3.00 -8.65
C LYS A 151 8.74 4.48 -8.92
N TYR A 152 8.96 4.92 -10.16
CA TYR A 152 8.77 6.30 -10.62
C TYR A 152 7.30 6.67 -10.58
N HIS A 153 6.41 5.77 -11.00
CA HIS A 153 4.97 5.94 -10.84
C HIS A 153 4.59 6.15 -9.36
N GLY A 154 5.10 5.32 -8.46
CA GLY A 154 4.89 5.50 -7.02
C GLY A 154 5.48 6.80 -6.45
N ALA A 155 6.60 7.29 -6.99
CA ALA A 155 7.20 8.57 -6.61
C ALA A 155 6.39 9.77 -7.10
N ARG A 156 5.85 9.71 -8.32
CA ARG A 156 4.94 10.73 -8.88
C ARG A 156 3.66 10.84 -8.07
N VAL A 157 3.12 9.71 -7.62
CA VAL A 157 1.93 9.70 -6.74
C VAL A 157 2.23 10.39 -5.42
N ARG A 158 3.38 10.10 -4.77
CA ARG A 158 3.78 10.78 -3.51
C ARG A 158 4.00 12.27 -3.68
N ALA A 159 4.72 12.67 -4.72
CA ALA A 159 4.99 14.08 -5.01
C ALA A 159 3.71 14.86 -5.34
N ARG A 160 2.71 14.19 -5.95
CA ARG A 160 1.38 14.78 -6.20
C ARG A 160 0.57 14.91 -4.91
N VAL A 161 0.65 13.94 -4.00
CA VAL A 161 0.00 14.00 -2.68
C VAL A 161 0.58 15.14 -1.85
N GLU A 162 1.91 15.24 -1.75
CA GLU A 162 2.59 16.33 -1.01
C GLU A 162 2.26 17.72 -1.58
N ALA A 163 2.18 17.85 -2.91
CA ALA A 163 1.81 19.12 -3.56
C ALA A 163 0.33 19.50 -3.31
N VAL A 164 -0.57 18.51 -3.27
CA VAL A 164 -1.98 18.73 -2.91
C VAL A 164 -2.10 19.11 -1.42
N GLU A 165 -1.36 18.46 -0.53
CA GLU A 165 -1.29 18.79 0.90
C GLU A 165 -0.70 20.19 1.16
N ALA A 166 0.11 20.70 0.24
CA ALA A 166 0.69 22.06 0.29
C ALA A 166 -0.17 23.12 -0.40
N GLU A 167 -1.37 22.80 -0.90
CA GLU A 167 -2.23 23.65 -1.76
C GLU A 167 -1.54 24.20 -3.03
N GLU A 168 -0.36 23.69 -3.37
CA GLU A 168 0.39 24.15 -4.53
C GLU A 168 -0.07 23.40 -5.80
N ARG A 169 -0.55 24.13 -6.81
CA ARG A 169 -0.80 23.56 -8.14
C ARG A 169 0.51 22.97 -8.69
N PRO A 170 0.61 21.64 -8.94
CA PRO A 170 1.88 21.04 -9.33
C PRO A 170 2.35 21.59 -10.69
N SER A 171 3.48 22.30 -10.71
CA SER A 171 4.03 22.88 -11.94
C SER A 171 4.90 21.88 -12.72
N LEU A 172 5.01 22.07 -14.04
CA LEU A 172 5.84 21.23 -14.92
C LEU A 172 7.32 21.19 -14.46
N ARG A 173 7.81 22.27 -13.84
CA ARG A 173 9.17 22.38 -13.27
C ARG A 173 9.38 21.48 -12.06
N PHE A 174 8.35 21.27 -11.24
CA PHE A 174 8.43 20.38 -10.09
C PHE A 174 8.63 18.92 -10.53
N TYR A 175 7.85 18.46 -11.52
CA TYR A 175 8.04 17.13 -12.11
C TYR A 175 9.42 16.96 -12.76
N GLN A 176 9.95 18.00 -13.41
CA GLN A 176 11.32 18.00 -13.93
C GLN A 176 12.35 17.88 -12.80
N SER A 177 12.18 18.57 -11.66
CA SER A 177 13.10 18.49 -10.52
C SER A 177 13.10 17.11 -9.82
N VAL A 178 11.93 16.47 -9.71
CA VAL A 178 11.78 15.11 -9.20
C VAL A 178 12.39 14.11 -10.18
N SER A 179 12.26 14.36 -11.49
CA SER A 179 12.94 13.58 -12.54
C SER A 179 14.47 13.76 -12.51
N SER A 180 14.95 14.97 -12.20
CA SER A 180 16.39 15.28 -12.09
C SER A 180 16.99 14.67 -10.83
N SER A 181 16.27 14.68 -9.70
CA SER A 181 16.68 14.01 -8.45
C SER A 181 16.65 12.47 -8.55
N ALA A 182 15.80 11.93 -9.43
CA ALA A 182 15.87 10.52 -9.85
C ALA A 182 17.01 10.26 -10.85
N GLY A 183 17.30 11.25 -11.71
CA GLY A 183 18.43 11.26 -12.64
C GLY A 183 19.80 11.29 -11.98
N ASP A 184 19.91 11.74 -10.73
CA ASP A 184 21.16 11.71 -9.98
C ASP A 184 21.53 10.30 -9.48
N ARG A 185 20.62 9.32 -9.64
CA ARG A 185 20.86 7.88 -9.45
C ARG A 185 21.17 7.15 -10.76
N ARG A 186 21.78 7.84 -11.73
CA ARG A 186 22.16 7.28 -13.04
C ARG A 186 23.31 6.28 -12.91
N VAL A 187 23.11 5.08 -13.46
CA VAL A 187 24.20 4.17 -13.82
C VAL A 187 24.57 4.50 -15.28
N PRO A 188 25.81 4.93 -15.58
CA PRO A 188 26.21 5.44 -16.90
C PRO A 188 25.97 4.49 -18.10
N SER A 189 25.88 3.17 -17.87
CA SER A 189 25.80 2.16 -18.94
C SER A 189 24.44 2.08 -19.65
N VAL A 190 23.37 2.66 -19.10
CA VAL A 190 22.01 2.54 -19.66
C VAL A 190 21.80 3.43 -20.91
N ARG A 191 22.77 4.29 -21.26
CA ARG A 191 22.65 5.24 -22.39
C ARG A 191 23.25 4.76 -23.70
N ALA A 192 23.89 3.59 -23.75
CA ALA A 192 24.73 3.21 -24.88
C ALA A 192 24.01 2.64 -26.11
N THR A 193 22.69 2.40 -26.10
CA THR A 193 21.99 1.72 -27.21
C THR A 193 20.90 2.49 -27.92
N MET A 194 20.70 3.78 -27.62
CA MET A 194 19.91 4.64 -28.51
C MET A 194 20.86 5.57 -29.28
N GLY A 195 21.30 5.09 -30.45
CA GLY A 195 22.00 5.89 -31.44
C GLY A 195 21.10 7.01 -32.00
N PRO A 196 21.69 8.05 -32.62
CA PRO A 196 20.97 9.27 -32.96
C PRO A 196 20.20 9.21 -34.29
N TRP A 197 19.01 9.83 -34.23
CA TRP A 197 18.01 10.20 -35.24
C TRP A 197 17.00 9.13 -35.66
#